data_AF-B0RXA1-F1
#
_entry.id   AF-B0RXA1-F1
#
_cell.length_a   1.000
_cell.length_b   1.000
_cell.length_c   1.000
_cell.angle_alpha   90.00
_cell.angle_beta   90.00
_cell.angle_gamma   90.00
#
_symmetry.space_group_name_H-M   'P 1'
#
loop_
_entity.id
_entity.type
_entity.pdbx_description
1 polymer ?
#
loop_
_entity_poly.entity_id
_entity_poly.type
_entity_poly.pdbx_seq_one_letter_code
_entity_poly.pdbx_strand_id
1 'polypeptide(L)'
;MTNTDHYHNQIQRATERLAQRQARELLAQQRQAVKAKETQRREEAKRRTRVAELVLLAGAESLEDAELVGALLAHVGNRSDAAIRNQASSLGALRMAITSAEEGSRTH
;
A
#
# COMPACT_ATOMS: atom_id res chain seq x y z
N MET A 1 25.54 44.85 -39.58
CA MET A 1 24.39 44.41 -38.74
C MET A 1 24.46 42.90 -38.61
N THR A 2 25.10 42.32 -37.57
CA THR A 2 25.15 40.84 -37.46
C THR A 2 25.44 40.25 -36.07
N ASN A 3 25.83 41.04 -35.05
CA ASN A 3 26.10 40.47 -33.72
C ASN A 3 24.87 40.42 -32.80
N THR A 4 24.03 41.46 -32.79
CA THR A 4 22.85 41.53 -31.93
C THR A 4 21.82 40.44 -32.27
N ASP A 5 21.61 40.15 -33.55
CA ASP A 5 20.69 39.09 -34.01
C ASP A 5 21.19 37.69 -33.66
N HIS A 6 22.51 37.48 -33.63
CA HIS A 6 23.10 36.20 -33.26
C HIS A 6 22.91 35.93 -31.76
N TYR A 7 23.16 36.93 -30.91
CA TYR A 7 22.91 36.82 -29.46
C TYR A 7 21.43 36.62 -29.15
N HIS A 8 20.53 37.33 -29.84
CA HIS A 8 19.09 37.19 -29.64
C HIS A 8 18.61 35.77 -30.01
N ASN A 9 19.08 35.22 -31.14
CA ASN A 9 18.80 33.84 -31.54
C ASN A 9 19.35 32.81 -30.54
N GLN A 10 20.54 33.06 -29.98
CA GLN A 10 21.17 32.15 -29.02
C GLN A 10 20.42 32.13 -27.69
N ILE A 11 19.97 33.30 -27.23
CA ILE A 11 19.12 33.46 -26.04
C ILE A 11 17.77 32.76 -26.26
N GLN A 12 17.12 32.97 -27.40
CA GLN A 12 15.82 32.39 -27.71
C GLN A 12 15.86 30.86 -27.80
N ARG A 13 16.89 30.30 -28.45
CA ARG A 13 17.10 28.84 -28.49
C ARG A 13 17.41 28.26 -27.11
N ALA A 14 18.14 28.98 -26.27
CA ALA A 14 18.41 28.55 -24.90
C ALA A 14 17.14 28.53 -24.05
N THR A 15 16.27 29.54 -24.21
CA THR A 15 14.97 29.61 -23.51
C THR A 15 14.00 28.53 -23.99
N GLU A 16 13.91 28.28 -25.30
CA GLU A 16 13.10 27.19 -25.83
C GLU A 16 13.56 25.82 -25.32
N ARG A 17 14.88 25.58 -25.27
CA ARG A 17 15.43 24.32 -24.72
C ARG A 17 15.15 24.19 -23.23
N LEU A 18 15.19 25.28 -22.46
CA LEU A 18 14.85 25.29 -21.04
C LEU A 18 13.36 24.96 -20.84
N ALA A 19 12.47 25.61 -21.59
CA ALA A 19 11.04 25.36 -21.55
C ALA A 19 10.70 23.92 -21.94
N GLN A 20 11.34 23.38 -22.98
CA GLN A 20 11.16 21.99 -23.40
C GLN A 20 11.64 21.00 -22.33
N ARG A 21 12.74 21.29 -21.63
CA ARG A 21 13.21 20.46 -20.52
C ARG A 21 12.23 20.51 -19.34
N GLN A 22 11.79 21.69 -18.93
CA GLN A 22 10.81 21.86 -17.85
C GLN A 22 9.48 21.17 -18.17
N ALA A 23 8.98 21.27 -19.41
CA ALA A 23 7.78 20.57 -19.82
C ALA A 23 7.92 19.04 -19.75
N ARG A 24 9.09 18.50 -20.15
CA ARG A 24 9.39 17.06 -20.04
C ARG A 24 9.51 16.61 -18.59
N GLU A 25 10.13 17.41 -17.73
CA GLU A 25 10.25 17.12 -16.30
C GLU A 25 8.88 17.12 -15.61
N LEU A 26 8.01 18.09 -15.90
CA LEU A 26 6.65 18.13 -15.36
C LEU A 26 5.84 16.90 -15.78
N LEU A 27 5.92 16.48 -17.05
CA LEU A 27 5.25 15.27 -17.52
C LEU A 27 5.84 14.00 -16.89
N ALA A 28 7.16 13.95 -16.67
CA ALA A 28 7.81 12.84 -15.99
C ALA A 28 7.37 12.73 -14.53
N GLN A 29 7.32 13.86 -13.81
CA GLN A 29 6.84 13.95 -12.44
C GLN A 29 5.36 13.55 -12.34
N GLN A 30 4.52 14.02 -13.25
CA GLN A 30 3.10 13.65 -13.29
C GLN A 30 2.92 12.14 -13.51
N ARG A 31 3.68 11.54 -14.44
CA ARG A 31 3.67 10.09 -14.67
C ARG A 31 4.14 9.30 -13.45
N GLN A 32 5.18 9.77 -12.76
CA GLN A 32 5.65 9.15 -11.52
C GLN A 32 4.61 9.24 -10.41
N ALA A 33 3.96 10.40 -10.23
CA ALA A 33 2.91 10.59 -9.23
C ALA A 33 1.68 9.71 -9.50
N VAL A 34 1.26 9.56 -10.76
CA VAL A 34 0.18 8.64 -11.14
C VAL A 34 0.56 7.19 -10.85
N LYS A 35 1.77 6.77 -11.26
CA LYS A 35 2.27 5.43 -10.95
C LYS A 35 2.32 5.15 -9.45
N ALA A 36 2.82 6.10 -8.65
CA ALA A 36 2.88 5.98 -7.20
C ALA A 36 1.48 5.84 -6.56
N LYS A 37 0.50 6.60 -7.06
CA LYS A 37 -0.90 6.47 -6.61
C LYS A 37 -1.51 5.13 -6.99
N GLU A 38 -1.24 4.64 -8.20
CA GLU A 38 -1.71 3.32 -8.62
C GLU A 38 -1.06 2.18 -7.83
N THR A 39 0.25 2.25 -7.56
CA THR A 39 0.93 1.25 -6.72
C THR A 39 0.39 1.27 -5.29
N GLN A 40 0.17 2.45 -4.72
CA GLN A 40 -0.41 2.58 -3.38
C GLN A 40 -1.82 1.98 -3.32
N ARG A 41 -2.68 2.24 -4.32
CA ARG A 41 -4.01 1.64 -4.41
C ARG A 41 -3.96 0.12 -4.51
N ARG A 42 -3.02 -0.43 -5.28
CA ARG A 42 -2.83 -1.88 -5.40
C ARG A 42 -2.37 -2.50 -4.10
N GLU A 43 -1.45 -1.86 -3.38
CA GLU A 43 -1.00 -2.32 -2.07
C GLU A 43 -2.11 -2.27 -1.03
N GLU A 44 -2.92 -1.21 -1.03
CA GLU A 44 -4.07 -1.10 -0.14
C GLU A 44 -5.12 -2.17 -0.45
N ALA A 45 -5.42 -2.41 -1.73
CA ALA A 45 -6.32 -3.50 -2.13
C ALA A 45 -5.79 -4.86 -1.65
N LYS A 46 -4.50 -5.15 -1.85
CA LYS A 46 -3.86 -6.38 -1.34
C LYS A 46 -3.94 -6.49 0.18
N ARG A 47 -3.78 -5.38 0.91
CA ARG A 47 -3.94 -5.35 2.37
C ARG A 47 -5.37 -5.64 2.78
N ARG A 48 -6.37 -5.07 2.11
CA ARG A 48 -7.79 -5.33 2.38
C ARG A 48 -8.12 -6.81 2.15
N THR A 49 -7.67 -7.39 1.04
CA THR A 49 -7.86 -8.82 0.77
C THR A 49 -7.21 -9.68 1.84
N ARG A 50 -5.95 -9.38 2.22
CA ARG A 50 -5.25 -10.10 3.29
C ARG A 50 -5.99 -10.01 4.63
N VAL A 51 -6.56 -8.86 4.97
CA VAL A 51 -7.35 -8.72 6.21
C VAL A 51 -8.60 -9.59 6.15
N ALA A 52 -9.32 -9.61 5.02
CA ALA A 52 -10.47 -10.49 4.85
C ALA A 52 -10.08 -11.97 4.98
N GLU A 53 -8.98 -12.40 4.34
CA GLU A 53 -8.44 -13.76 4.46
C GLU A 53 -8.11 -14.13 5.92
N LEU A 54 -7.61 -13.19 6.72
CA LEU A 54 -7.34 -13.42 8.14
C LEU A 54 -8.63 -13.59 8.96
N VAL A 55 -9.70 -12.88 8.62
CA VAL A 55 -11.03 -13.05 9.24
C VAL A 55 -11.58 -14.45 8.94
N LEU A 56 -11.45 -14.90 7.69
CA LEU A 56 -11.77 -16.27 7.26
C LEU A 56 -10.93 -17.31 8.01
N LEU A 57 -9.62 -17.10 8.13
CA LEU A 57 -8.71 -18.01 8.86
C LEU A 57 -9.08 -18.13 10.34
N ALA A 58 -9.51 -17.03 10.96
CA ALA A 58 -10.00 -17.00 12.33
C ALA A 58 -11.35 -17.72 12.50
N GLY A 59 -12.01 -18.15 11.42
CA GLY A 59 -13.35 -18.73 11.46
C GLY A 59 -14.43 -17.71 11.83
N ALA A 60 -14.12 -16.43 11.67
CA ALA A 60 -14.98 -15.32 12.06
C ALA A 60 -15.95 -14.90 10.94
N GLU A 61 -16.03 -15.69 9.86
CA GLU A 61 -16.90 -15.44 8.71
C GLU A 61 -18.39 -15.53 9.02
N SER A 62 -18.75 -16.25 10.08
CA SER A 62 -20.12 -16.44 10.55
C SER A 62 -20.56 -15.44 11.62
N LEU A 63 -19.64 -14.61 12.11
CA LEU A 63 -19.94 -13.56 13.08
C LEU A 63 -20.68 -12.42 12.39
N GLU A 64 -21.56 -11.75 13.12
CA GLU A 64 -22.20 -10.53 12.64
C GLU A 64 -21.16 -9.40 12.51
N ASP A 65 -21.30 -8.54 11.50
CA ASP A 65 -20.39 -7.41 11.26
C ASP A 65 -20.15 -6.56 12.52
N ALA A 66 -21.20 -6.30 13.31
CA ALA A 66 -21.12 -5.55 14.55
C ALA A 66 -20.32 -6.29 15.64
N GLU A 67 -20.48 -7.61 15.72
CA GLU A 67 -19.77 -8.47 16.67
C GLU A 67 -18.28 -8.56 16.32
N LEU A 68 -17.96 -8.73 15.02
CA LEU A 68 -16.59 -8.77 14.53
C LEU A 68 -15.86 -7.44 14.79
N VAL A 69 -16.50 -6.32 14.47
CA VAL A 69 -15.95 -4.98 14.73
C VAL A 69 -15.80 -4.74 16.23
N GLY A 70 -16.77 -5.13 17.04
CA GLY A 70 -16.73 -5.03 18.50
C GLY A 70 -15.57 -5.82 19.12
N ALA A 71 -15.35 -7.05 18.68
CA ALA A 71 -14.25 -7.90 19.14
C ALA A 71 -12.88 -7.30 18.80
N LEU A 72 -12.71 -6.77 17.59
CA LEU A 72 -11.49 -6.10 17.17
C LEU A 72 -11.24 -4.81 17.97
N LEU A 73 -12.29 -4.00 18.21
CA LEU A 73 -12.17 -2.78 19.01
C LEU A 73 -11.82 -3.09 20.47
N ALA A 74 -12.39 -4.14 21.05
CA ALA A 74 -12.04 -4.59 22.40
C ALA A 74 -10.55 -4.98 22.50
N HIS A 75 -10.03 -5.68 21.49
CA HIS A 75 -8.60 -6.01 21.46
C HIS A 75 -7.71 -4.77 21.28
N VAL A 76 -8.09 -3.85 20.38
CA VAL A 76 -7.34 -2.60 20.15
C VAL A 76 -7.35 -1.71 21.39
N GLY A 77 -8.48 -1.62 22.10
CA GLY A 77 -8.61 -0.84 23.34
C GLY A 77 -7.76 -1.41 24.48
N ASN A 78 -7.66 -2.74 24.57
CA ASN A 78 -6.84 -3.42 25.57
C ASN A 78 -5.40 -3.67 25.12
N ARG A 79 -4.99 -3.12 23.97
CA ARG A 79 -3.66 -3.34 23.40
C ARG A 79 -2.56 -2.81 24.31
N SER A 80 -2.80 -1.91 25.26
CA SER A 80 -1.78 -1.45 26.21
C SER A 80 -1.25 -2.59 27.10
N ASP A 81 -2.09 -3.59 27.38
CA ASP A 81 -1.73 -4.76 28.19
C ASP A 81 -0.88 -5.75 27.37
N ALA A 82 0.36 -5.95 27.81
CA ALA A 82 1.29 -6.87 27.18
C ALA A 82 0.83 -8.33 27.25
N ALA A 83 0.12 -8.73 28.31
CA ALA A 83 -0.40 -10.09 28.45
C ALA A 83 -1.47 -10.38 27.39
N ILE A 84 -2.41 -9.45 27.22
CA ILE A 84 -3.48 -9.55 26.22
C ILE A 84 -2.91 -9.57 24.79
N ARG A 85 -1.91 -8.72 24.50
CA ARG A 85 -1.22 -8.74 23.20
C ARG A 85 -0.50 -10.07 22.94
N ASN A 86 0.24 -10.56 23.92
CA ASN A 86 1.03 -11.80 23.79
C ASN A 86 0.12 -13.01 23.63
N GLN A 87 -0.99 -13.07 24.37
CA GLN A 87 -2.00 -14.10 24.24
C GLN A 87 -2.68 -14.08 22.87
N ALA A 88 -3.08 -12.92 22.37
CA ALA A 88 -3.66 -12.82 21.03
C ALA A 88 -2.65 -13.23 19.94
N SER A 89 -1.39 -12.86 20.10
CA SER A 89 -0.32 -13.21 19.17
C SER A 89 -0.03 -14.71 19.16
N SER A 90 -0.01 -15.37 20.33
CA SER A 90 0.22 -16.81 20.42
C SER A 90 -0.96 -17.62 19.88
N LEU A 91 -2.20 -17.20 20.14
CA LEU A 91 -3.40 -17.82 19.56
C LEU A 91 -3.42 -17.71 18.04
N GLY A 92 -3.10 -16.53 17.50
CA GLY A 92 -2.98 -16.32 16.07
C GLY A 92 -1.91 -17.22 15.43
N ALA A 93 -0.73 -17.29 16.05
CA ALA A 93 0.37 -18.14 15.57
C ALA A 93 -0.01 -19.64 15.58
N LEU A 94 -0.69 -20.11 16.63
CA LEU A 94 -1.18 -21.48 16.72
C LEU A 94 -2.19 -21.79 15.61
N ARG A 95 -3.16 -20.91 15.38
CA ARG A 95 -4.18 -21.10 14.33
C ARG A 95 -3.54 -21.17 12.95
N MET A 96 -2.61 -20.28 12.64
CA MET A 96 -1.88 -20.29 11.36
C MET A 96 -1.06 -21.56 11.18
N ALA A 97 -0.41 -22.05 12.25
CA ALA A 97 0.34 -23.30 12.20
C ALA A 97 -0.57 -24.51 11.91
N ILE A 98 -1.73 -24.60 12.56
CA ILE A 98 -2.72 -25.66 12.33
C ILE A 98 -3.20 -25.64 10.87
N THR A 99 -3.61 -24.48 10.35
CA THR A 99 -4.08 -24.37 8.95
C THR A 99 -2.98 -24.75 7.95
N SER A 100 -1.73 -24.36 8.19
CA SER A 100 -0.61 -24.75 7.31
C SER A 100 -0.31 -26.26 7.33
N ALA A 101 -0.54 -26.93 8.47
CA ALA A 101 -0.37 -28.38 8.59
C ALA A 101 -1.51 -29.15 7.88
N GLU A 102 -2.74 -28.63 7.95
CA GLU A 102 -3.90 -29.19 7.25
C GLU A 102 -3.78 -29.08 5.72
N GLU A 103 -3.23 -27.97 5.22
CA GLU A 103 -2.97 -27.77 3.78
C GLU A 103 -1.90 -28.73 3.25
N GLY A 104 -0.80 -28.95 3.99
CA GLY A 104 0.26 -29.88 3.61
C GLY A 104 -0.19 -31.35 3.60
N SER A 105 -1.16 -31.72 4.43
CA SER A 105 -1.73 -33.07 4.45
C SER A 105 -2.72 -33.34 3.31
N ARG A 106 -3.25 -32.31 2.64
CA ARG A 106 -4.18 -32.44 1.50
C ARG A 106 -3.48 -32.54 0.16
N THR A 107 -2.19 -32.22 0.11
CA THR A 107 -1.36 -32.23 -1.11
C THR A 107 -0.53 -33.52 -1.29
N HIS A 108 -0.70 -34.51 -0.41
CA HIS A 108 -0.09 -35.85 -0.46
C HIS A 108 -1.16 -36.92 -0.61
#